data_AF-A0A970XJF3-F1
#
_entry.id   AF-A0A970XJF3-F1
#
_cell.length_a   1.000
_cell.length_b   1.000
_cell.length_c   1.000
_cell.angle_alpha   90.00
_cell.angle_beta   90.00
_cell.angle_gamma   90.00
#
_symmetry.space_group_name_H-M   'P 1'
#
loop_
_entity.id
_entity.type
_entity.pdbx_description
1 polymer ?
#
loop_
_entity_poly.entity_id
_entity_poly.type
_entity_poly.pdbx_seq_one_letter_code
_entity_poly.pdbx_strand_id
1 'polypeptide(L)'
;MGKIAYTDGTGVPHRGFEDEFLTHRKCSEWWYATGYLEDEAKNLYSFQFTLAQIRIAGIKFHMLLTALTDIGAGKHYYAQHQDVSGRRVTSDLSETAFGGIAGIRYSRNEKSAFGDMELSMKAKEYELNLAMRAQKPPVWHCEDGRLQMGILDDPRQVTYYYSMTNLSVEGMFILDGKTRAVKGKAWFDRQGGTCRLTNPLTNWEWFSLRFFDGEEVMLFSFPRTGYADGTYVRADGTYRRLNDYGIEPLGFFTEPGTGYRFSNGWRVRLAGVREEEYLVRPAT
;
A
#
# COMPACT_ATOMS: atom_id res chain seq x y z
N MET A 1 8.64 -20.23 14.61
CA MET A 1 9.13 -19.01 15.31
C MET A 1 9.39 -18.00 14.22
N GLY A 2 8.83 -16.79 14.30
CA GLY A 2 9.00 -15.76 13.28
C GLY A 2 10.46 -15.40 13.06
N LYS A 3 10.83 -15.08 11.81
CA LYS A 3 12.19 -14.75 11.41
C LYS A 3 12.18 -13.46 10.58
N ILE A 4 12.88 -12.44 11.05
CA ILE A 4 12.98 -11.15 10.36
C ILE A 4 14.42 -10.98 9.87
N ALA A 5 14.59 -10.88 8.55
CA ALA A 5 15.82 -10.48 7.91
C ALA A 5 15.86 -8.96 7.77
N TYR A 6 17.03 -8.39 8.06
CA TYR A 6 17.21 -6.94 8.10
C TYR A 6 18.27 -6.53 7.11
N THR A 7 18.05 -5.37 6.47
CA THR A 7 19.12 -4.67 5.76
C THR A 7 20.07 -3.97 6.74
N ASP A 8 21.32 -3.80 6.32
CA ASP A 8 22.32 -2.93 6.93
C ASP A 8 22.31 -1.51 6.33
N GLY A 9 21.55 -1.30 5.25
CA GLY A 9 21.24 -0.01 4.66
C GLY A 9 20.41 0.89 5.59
N THR A 10 20.61 2.19 5.43
CA THR A 10 19.81 3.23 6.08
C THR A 10 18.68 3.75 5.18
N GLY A 11 18.54 3.15 3.99
CA GLY A 11 17.66 3.57 2.91
C GLY A 11 18.18 4.75 2.05
N VAL A 12 19.29 5.41 2.43
CA VAL A 12 19.98 6.41 1.59
C VAL A 12 21.51 6.20 1.55
N PRO A 13 22.11 6.29 0.35
CA PRO A 13 21.44 6.08 -0.94
C PRO A 13 20.80 4.68 -0.93
N HIS A 14 19.63 4.52 -1.55
CA HIS A 14 19.01 3.20 -1.65
C HIS A 14 19.94 2.29 -2.45
N ARG A 15 20.16 1.05 -1.99
CA ARG A 15 21.13 0.14 -2.62
C ARG A 15 20.52 -0.70 -3.74
N GLY A 16 19.21 -0.89 -3.73
CA GLY A 16 18.44 -1.66 -4.71
C GLY A 16 17.12 -2.18 -4.14
N PHE A 17 16.22 -2.68 -4.99
CA PHE A 17 14.89 -3.11 -4.56
C PHE A 17 14.96 -4.24 -3.53
N GLU A 18 15.86 -5.21 -3.71
CA GLU A 18 16.02 -6.34 -2.80
C GLU A 18 16.50 -5.92 -1.41
N ASP A 19 17.41 -4.95 -1.34
CA ASP A 19 17.90 -4.42 -0.06
C ASP A 19 16.80 -3.64 0.66
N GLU A 20 16.09 -2.75 -0.05
CA GLU A 20 14.97 -1.98 0.49
C GLU A 20 13.73 -2.87 0.78
N PHE A 21 13.65 -4.07 0.19
CA PHE A 21 12.63 -5.05 0.53
C PHE A 21 12.79 -5.55 1.98
N LEU A 22 14.02 -5.69 2.47
CA LEU A 22 14.30 -6.18 3.82
C LEU A 22 13.87 -5.18 4.90
N THR A 23 13.77 -5.66 6.14
CA THR A 23 13.34 -4.85 7.29
C THR A 23 14.43 -3.87 7.71
N HIS A 24 14.07 -2.62 7.97
CA HIS A 24 14.96 -1.59 8.50
C HIS A 24 14.97 -1.58 10.03
N ARG A 25 16.15 -1.50 10.65
CA ARG A 25 16.30 -1.75 12.09
C ARG A 25 15.74 -0.65 13.00
N LYS A 26 15.67 0.60 12.54
CA LYS A 26 15.48 1.79 13.39
C LYS A 26 14.36 2.71 12.93
N CYS A 27 13.41 2.22 12.14
CA CYS A 27 12.35 3.05 11.60
C CYS A 27 10.98 2.38 11.64
N SER A 28 9.97 3.10 11.16
CA SER A 28 8.65 2.53 10.86
C SER A 28 8.61 2.17 9.39
N GLU A 29 7.95 1.07 9.06
CA GLU A 29 7.88 0.56 7.69
C GLU A 29 6.71 -0.39 7.51
N TRP A 30 6.29 -0.58 6.26
CA TRP A 30 5.15 -1.40 5.90
C TRP A 30 5.31 -2.08 4.55
N TRP A 31 4.67 -3.25 4.47
CA TRP A 31 4.31 -3.97 3.26
C TRP A 31 2.81 -3.79 3.09
N TYR A 32 2.39 -3.22 1.96
CA TYR A 32 1.01 -2.82 1.76
C TYR A 32 0.52 -3.24 0.39
N ALA A 33 -0.60 -3.97 0.33
CA ALA A 33 -1.23 -4.35 -0.93
C ALA A 33 -2.67 -3.83 -0.95
N THR A 34 -3.08 -3.29 -2.10
CA THR A 34 -4.49 -2.98 -2.39
C THR A 34 -4.88 -3.50 -3.75
N GLY A 35 -6.12 -3.96 -3.87
CA GLY A 35 -6.62 -4.38 -5.17
C GLY A 35 -8.13 -4.35 -5.23
N TYR A 36 -8.62 -4.50 -6.46
CA TYR A 36 -10.01 -4.81 -6.72
C TYR A 36 -10.11 -6.21 -7.34
N LEU A 37 -11.22 -6.87 -7.09
CA LEU A 37 -11.53 -8.21 -7.56
C LEU A 37 -12.93 -8.21 -8.17
N GLU A 38 -13.09 -8.97 -9.23
CA GLU A 38 -14.36 -9.24 -9.87
C GLU A 38 -14.58 -10.75 -9.87
N ASP A 39 -15.75 -11.19 -9.41
CA ASP A 39 -16.15 -12.60 -9.51
C ASP A 39 -16.80 -12.93 -10.86
N GLU A 40 -17.15 -14.20 -11.09
CA GLU A 40 -17.80 -14.64 -12.33
C GLU A 40 -19.15 -13.95 -12.61
N ALA A 41 -19.84 -13.52 -11.54
CA ALA A 41 -21.11 -12.81 -11.61
C ALA A 41 -20.95 -11.29 -11.74
N LYS A 42 -19.72 -10.78 -11.92
CA LYS A 42 -19.39 -9.36 -12.04
C LYS A 42 -19.60 -8.55 -10.76
N ASN A 43 -19.68 -9.20 -9.61
CA ASN A 43 -19.67 -8.49 -8.34
C ASN A 43 -18.26 -7.94 -8.08
N LEU A 44 -18.19 -6.67 -7.66
CA LEU A 44 -16.95 -5.96 -7.40
C LEU A 44 -16.61 -5.99 -5.91
N TYR A 45 -15.34 -6.29 -5.63
CA TYR A 45 -14.77 -6.29 -4.29
C TYR A 45 -13.49 -5.47 -4.27
N SER A 46 -13.13 -4.94 -3.12
CA SER A 46 -11.78 -4.43 -2.86
C SER A 46 -11.14 -5.16 -1.69
N PHE A 47 -9.83 -5.31 -1.72
CA PHE A 47 -9.09 -5.87 -0.60
C PHE A 47 -7.90 -5.00 -0.23
N GLN A 48 -7.47 -5.14 1.01
CA GLN A 48 -6.30 -4.49 1.55
C GLN A 48 -5.55 -5.45 2.49
N PHE A 49 -4.22 -5.46 2.37
CA PHE A 49 -3.29 -6.10 3.29
C PHE A 49 -2.26 -5.07 3.73
N THR A 50 -2.01 -4.93 5.04
CA THR A 50 -0.89 -4.15 5.58
C THR A 50 -0.23 -4.95 6.67
N LEU A 51 1.06 -5.24 6.53
CA LEU A 51 1.91 -5.58 7.66
C LEU A 51 2.85 -4.42 7.92
N ALA A 52 2.75 -3.81 9.10
CA ALA A 52 3.58 -2.68 9.50
C ALA A 52 4.45 -3.05 10.70
N GLN A 53 5.72 -2.67 10.66
CA GLN A 53 6.54 -2.49 11.85
C GLN A 53 6.47 -1.03 12.24
N ILE A 54 5.97 -0.74 13.43
CA ILE A 54 5.77 0.62 13.93
C ILE A 54 6.72 0.88 15.08
N ARG A 55 7.38 2.05 15.04
CA ARG A 55 8.23 2.54 16.12
C ARG A 55 7.71 3.88 16.63
N ILE A 56 7.23 3.91 17.88
CA ILE A 56 6.74 5.11 18.55
C ILE A 56 7.37 5.18 19.95
N ALA A 57 7.96 6.33 20.29
CA ALA A 57 8.60 6.56 21.59
C ALA A 57 9.55 5.43 22.05
N GLY A 58 10.31 4.87 21.10
CA GLY A 58 11.25 3.76 21.36
C GLY A 58 10.63 2.36 21.38
N ILE A 59 9.31 2.25 21.55
CA ILE A 59 8.57 0.99 21.49
C ILE A 59 8.45 0.55 20.05
N LYS A 60 8.78 -0.72 19.79
CA LYS A 60 8.61 -1.39 18.50
C LYS A 60 7.51 -2.44 18.62
N PHE A 61 6.57 -2.43 17.69
CA PHE A 61 5.56 -3.48 17.59
C PHE A 61 5.15 -3.67 16.13
N HIS A 62 4.52 -4.80 15.84
CA HIS A 62 4.00 -5.10 14.51
C HIS A 62 2.47 -5.03 14.53
N MET A 63 1.91 -4.55 13.43
CA MET A 63 0.46 -4.50 13.22
C MET A 63 0.13 -5.12 11.88
N LEU A 64 -0.78 -6.10 11.89
CA LEU A 64 -1.43 -6.61 10.69
C LEU A 64 -2.82 -5.97 10.60
N LEU A 65 -3.12 -5.38 9.45
CA LEU A 65 -4.45 -4.88 9.09
C LEU A 65 -4.84 -5.56 7.79
N THR A 66 -6.01 -6.22 7.76
CA THR A 66 -6.55 -6.80 6.54
C THR A 66 -8.00 -6.39 6.37
N ALA A 67 -8.43 -6.21 5.13
CA ALA A 67 -9.81 -5.89 4.83
C ALA A 67 -10.28 -6.46 3.49
N LEU A 68 -11.60 -6.68 3.41
CA LEU A 68 -12.35 -7.00 2.21
C LEU A 68 -13.61 -6.13 2.22
N THR A 69 -13.89 -5.46 1.10
CA THR A 69 -15.13 -4.70 0.91
C THR A 69 -15.93 -5.32 -0.21
N ASP A 70 -17.18 -5.68 0.07
CA ASP A 70 -18.18 -5.99 -0.96
C ASP A 70 -18.83 -4.67 -1.38
N ILE A 71 -18.47 -4.21 -2.59
CA ILE A 71 -18.90 -2.91 -3.09
C ILE A 71 -20.41 -2.92 -3.39
N GLY A 72 -20.90 -4.00 -4.00
CA GLY A 72 -22.32 -4.12 -4.36
C GLY A 72 -23.22 -4.21 -3.14
N ALA A 73 -22.77 -4.86 -2.08
CA ALA A 73 -23.50 -4.94 -0.81
C ALA A 73 -23.29 -3.73 0.12
N GLY A 74 -22.35 -2.83 -0.20
CA GLY A 74 -21.96 -1.72 0.68
C GLY A 74 -21.41 -2.17 2.04
N LYS A 75 -20.71 -3.31 2.08
CA LYS A 75 -20.21 -3.91 3.34
C LYS A 75 -18.69 -3.96 3.39
N HIS A 76 -18.14 -3.49 4.51
CA HIS A 76 -16.71 -3.54 4.79
C HIS A 76 -16.41 -4.51 5.93
N TYR A 77 -15.51 -5.46 5.69
CA TYR A 77 -15.05 -6.45 6.64
C TYR A 77 -13.56 -6.23 6.90
N TYR A 78 -13.13 -6.28 8.16
CA TYR A 78 -11.72 -6.06 8.50
C TYR A 78 -11.29 -6.89 9.71
N ALA A 79 -9.98 -7.13 9.81
CA ALA A 79 -9.35 -7.74 10.97
C ALA A 79 -8.05 -7.00 11.30
N GLN A 80 -7.73 -6.93 12.59
CA GLN A 80 -6.53 -6.27 13.08
C GLN A 80 -5.84 -7.13 14.13
N HIS A 81 -4.52 -7.27 14.01
CA HIS A 81 -3.71 -8.01 14.97
C HIS A 81 -2.44 -7.25 15.31
N GLN A 82 -1.95 -7.42 16.53
CA GLN A 82 -0.75 -6.76 17.02
C GLN A 82 0.22 -7.79 17.62
N ASP A 83 1.52 -7.59 17.43
CA ASP A 83 2.57 -8.38 18.08
C ASP A 83 3.76 -7.50 18.47
N VAL A 84 3.90 -7.28 19.78
CA VAL A 84 5.03 -6.54 20.37
C VAL A 84 6.30 -7.40 20.39
N SER A 85 6.17 -8.72 20.47
CA SER A 85 7.32 -9.63 20.55
C SER A 85 8.01 -9.85 19.20
N GLY A 86 7.26 -9.69 18.10
CA GLY A 86 7.68 -10.04 16.74
C GLY A 86 7.82 -11.54 16.48
N ARG A 87 7.49 -12.41 17.43
CA ARG A 87 7.61 -13.87 17.30
C ARG A 87 6.64 -14.47 16.28
N ARG A 88 5.57 -13.73 15.94
CA ARG A 88 4.62 -14.13 14.90
C ARG A 88 5.00 -13.60 13.53
N VAL A 89 6.02 -12.74 13.42
CA VAL A 89 6.33 -12.08 12.16
C VAL A 89 7.48 -12.78 11.46
N THR A 90 7.25 -13.15 10.19
CA THR A 90 8.32 -13.48 9.26
C THR A 90 8.45 -12.35 8.25
N SER A 91 9.67 -11.94 7.93
CA SER A 91 9.92 -10.99 6.84
C SER A 91 11.33 -11.20 6.30
N ASP A 92 11.42 -11.68 5.06
CA ASP A 92 12.67 -11.79 4.30
C ASP A 92 12.38 -11.67 2.79
N LEU A 93 13.34 -12.04 1.94
CA LEU A 93 13.20 -11.95 0.48
C LEU A 93 12.21 -12.96 -0.12
N SER A 94 11.75 -13.94 0.66
CA SER A 94 10.83 -14.99 0.22
C SER A 94 9.42 -14.82 0.78
N GLU A 95 9.25 -14.19 1.94
CA GLU A 95 7.92 -13.94 2.50
C GLU A 95 7.87 -12.77 3.48
N THR A 96 6.68 -12.19 3.61
CA THR A 96 6.29 -11.32 4.72
C THR A 96 4.96 -11.80 5.29
N ALA A 97 4.95 -12.25 6.54
CA ALA A 97 3.81 -12.93 7.14
C ALA A 97 3.61 -12.60 8.62
N PHE A 98 2.36 -12.74 9.07
CA PHE A 98 1.95 -12.65 10.46
C PHE A 98 1.32 -13.99 10.89
N GLY A 99 2.17 -14.91 11.36
CA GLY A 99 1.82 -16.27 11.71
C GLY A 99 1.19 -17.01 10.53
N GLY A 100 0.18 -17.82 10.79
CA GLY A 100 -0.67 -18.43 9.75
C GLY A 100 -1.96 -17.64 9.46
N ILE A 101 -2.00 -16.34 9.78
CA ILE A 101 -3.21 -15.51 9.60
C ILE A 101 -3.19 -14.84 8.23
N ALA A 102 -2.09 -14.17 7.90
CA ALA A 102 -1.94 -13.51 6.62
C ALA A 102 -0.48 -13.37 6.26
N GLY A 103 -0.18 -13.33 4.96
CA GLY A 103 1.16 -13.08 4.47
C GLY A 103 1.22 -13.08 2.95
N ILE A 104 2.34 -12.60 2.43
CA ILE A 104 2.67 -12.62 1.01
C ILE A 104 3.96 -13.41 0.84
N ARG A 105 3.94 -14.43 -0.02
CA ARG A 105 5.16 -15.09 -0.51
C ARG A 105 5.59 -14.46 -1.82
N TYR A 106 6.89 -14.39 -2.06
CA TYR A 106 7.49 -13.75 -3.23
C TYR A 106 8.30 -14.75 -4.04
N SER A 107 8.25 -14.61 -5.35
CA SER A 107 9.12 -15.31 -6.28
C SER A 107 9.49 -14.42 -7.47
N ARG A 108 10.56 -14.82 -8.15
CA ARG A 108 11.09 -14.11 -9.31
C ARG A 108 10.23 -14.42 -10.54
N ASN A 109 9.93 -13.38 -11.31
CA ASN A 109 9.54 -13.50 -12.72
C ASN A 109 10.45 -12.64 -13.59
N GLU A 110 10.11 -12.46 -14.87
CA GLU A 110 10.89 -11.67 -15.82
C GLU A 110 10.94 -10.16 -15.53
N LYS A 111 10.06 -9.65 -14.65
CA LYS A 111 9.99 -8.23 -14.28
C LYS A 111 10.85 -7.88 -13.07
N SER A 112 10.95 -8.77 -12.07
CA SER A 112 11.78 -8.53 -10.87
C SER A 112 11.98 -9.78 -10.00
N ALA A 113 12.83 -9.67 -8.98
CA ALA A 113 13.02 -10.70 -7.95
C ALA A 113 11.77 -11.02 -7.12
N PHE A 114 10.78 -10.12 -7.12
CA PHE A 114 9.52 -10.23 -6.38
C PHE A 114 8.31 -10.07 -7.30
N GLY A 115 8.49 -10.45 -8.57
CA GLY A 115 7.52 -10.20 -9.61
C GLY A 115 6.26 -11.04 -9.46
N ASP A 116 6.36 -12.24 -8.91
CA ASP A 116 5.21 -13.06 -8.56
C ASP A 116 5.00 -13.06 -7.05
N MET A 117 3.74 -12.95 -6.63
CA MET A 117 3.33 -12.88 -5.24
C MET A 117 2.15 -13.79 -4.95
N GLU A 118 2.16 -14.49 -3.81
CA GLU A 118 1.02 -15.25 -3.30
C GLU A 118 0.52 -14.60 -2.02
N LEU A 119 -0.61 -13.90 -2.08
CA LEU A 119 -1.25 -13.31 -0.90
C LEU A 119 -2.21 -14.33 -0.27
N SER A 120 -2.06 -14.51 1.03
CA SER A 120 -3.02 -15.22 1.88
C SER A 120 -3.52 -14.29 2.99
N MET A 121 -4.83 -14.28 3.25
CA MET A 121 -5.42 -13.57 4.38
C MET A 121 -6.57 -14.39 4.94
N LYS A 122 -6.64 -14.52 6.27
CA LYS A 122 -7.71 -15.23 6.95
C LYS A 122 -8.24 -14.41 8.11
N ALA A 123 -9.53 -14.09 8.05
CA ALA A 123 -10.30 -13.48 9.12
C ALA A 123 -11.50 -14.37 9.47
N LYS A 124 -12.36 -13.91 10.38
CA LYS A 124 -13.55 -14.65 10.80
C LYS A 124 -14.59 -14.73 9.67
N GLU A 125 -14.78 -13.64 8.93
CA GLU A 125 -15.82 -13.53 7.90
C GLU A 125 -15.31 -13.85 6.49
N TYR A 126 -14.00 -13.73 6.26
CA TYR A 126 -13.41 -13.89 4.93
C TYR A 126 -12.06 -14.62 4.91
N GLU A 127 -11.75 -15.22 3.76
CA GLU A 127 -10.43 -15.77 3.45
C GLU A 127 -10.07 -15.42 1.99
N LEU A 128 -8.83 -15.00 1.74
CA LEU A 128 -8.32 -14.70 0.40
C LEU A 128 -7.06 -15.54 0.14
N ASN A 129 -6.99 -16.18 -1.02
CA ASN A 129 -5.80 -16.83 -1.54
C ASN A 129 -5.62 -16.38 -3.01
N LEU A 130 -4.70 -15.45 -3.24
CA LEU A 130 -4.55 -14.75 -4.52
C LEU A 130 -3.14 -14.90 -5.06
N ALA A 131 -3.02 -15.27 -6.33
CA ALA A 131 -1.81 -15.10 -7.11
C ALA A 131 -1.82 -13.69 -7.73
N MET A 132 -0.75 -12.93 -7.51
CA MET A 132 -0.58 -11.58 -8.03
C MET A 132 0.72 -11.55 -8.84
N ARG A 133 0.66 -11.21 -10.12
CA ARG A 133 1.82 -11.23 -11.03
C ARG A 133 2.11 -9.84 -11.59
N ALA A 134 3.31 -9.35 -11.37
CA ALA A 134 3.78 -8.06 -11.87
C ALA A 134 3.82 -8.05 -13.39
N GLN A 135 3.17 -7.04 -13.96
CA GLN A 135 3.15 -6.82 -15.40
C GLN A 135 4.28 -5.88 -15.86
N LYS A 136 4.92 -5.20 -14.91
CA LYS A 136 5.97 -4.20 -15.12
C LYS A 136 7.08 -4.32 -14.07
N PRO A 137 8.29 -3.81 -14.35
CA PRO A 137 9.33 -3.64 -13.33
C PRO A 137 8.85 -2.76 -12.17
N PRO A 138 9.44 -2.92 -10.96
CA PRO A 138 9.17 -2.05 -9.82
C PRO A 138 9.59 -0.60 -10.08
N VAL A 139 8.90 0.33 -9.44
CA VAL A 139 9.05 1.77 -9.66
C VAL A 139 9.49 2.45 -8.37
N TRP A 140 10.63 3.15 -8.40
CA TRP A 140 10.99 4.10 -7.35
C TRP A 140 10.10 5.33 -7.41
N HIS A 141 9.54 5.71 -6.26
CA HIS A 141 8.59 6.81 -6.20
C HIS A 141 9.23 8.16 -5.88
N CYS A 142 8.52 9.24 -6.20
CA CYS A 142 8.90 10.61 -5.86
C CYS A 142 10.29 10.99 -6.40
N GLU A 143 11.21 11.43 -5.54
CA GLU A 143 12.59 11.74 -5.85
C GLU A 143 13.45 10.47 -5.70
N ASP A 144 13.33 9.57 -6.69
CA ASP A 144 14.14 8.33 -6.75
C ASP A 144 14.05 7.48 -5.46
N GLY A 145 12.81 7.23 -5.05
CA GLY A 145 12.44 6.49 -3.85
C GLY A 145 12.24 7.37 -2.62
N ARG A 146 12.78 8.58 -2.59
CA ARG A 146 12.74 9.46 -1.41
C ARG A 146 11.44 10.27 -1.35
N LEU A 147 10.67 10.10 -0.27
CA LEU A 147 9.49 10.89 0.07
C LEU A 147 9.70 11.63 1.40
N GLN A 148 9.45 12.94 1.44
CA GLN A 148 9.40 13.71 2.68
C GLN A 148 8.05 13.48 3.38
N MET A 149 8.07 13.10 4.66
CA MET A 149 6.87 12.74 5.42
C MET A 149 6.25 13.95 6.14
N GLY A 150 5.86 14.96 5.38
CA GLY A 150 5.06 16.11 5.85
C GLY A 150 5.77 17.13 6.75
N ILE A 151 6.74 16.72 7.58
CA ILE A 151 7.55 17.63 8.43
C ILE A 151 8.70 18.20 7.59
N LEU A 152 8.52 19.39 7.03
CA LEU A 152 9.41 19.95 6.01
C LEU A 152 10.72 20.57 6.55
N ASP A 153 10.77 20.88 7.84
CA ASP A 153 11.92 21.51 8.52
C ASP A 153 12.93 20.49 9.08
N ASP A 154 12.63 19.19 9.04
CA ASP A 154 13.55 18.11 9.44
C ASP A 154 13.85 17.20 8.24
N PRO A 155 15.03 17.33 7.59
CA PRO A 155 15.37 16.58 6.38
C PRO A 155 15.51 15.07 6.61
N ARG A 156 15.47 14.63 7.87
CA ARG A 156 15.48 13.21 8.27
C ARG A 156 14.10 12.59 8.30
N GLN A 157 13.00 13.38 8.23
CA GLN A 157 11.63 12.86 8.22
C GLN A 157 11.28 12.34 6.82
N VAL A 158 11.97 11.29 6.40
CA VAL A 158 11.87 10.73 5.05
C VAL A 158 11.64 9.23 5.09
N THR A 159 10.91 8.75 4.09
CA THR A 159 10.76 7.32 3.79
C THR A 159 11.27 7.00 2.40
N TYR A 160 11.68 5.75 2.22
CA TYR A 160 12.04 5.14 0.97
C TYR A 160 10.89 4.28 0.50
N TYR A 161 10.55 4.43 -0.77
CA TYR A 161 9.28 3.96 -1.27
C TYR A 161 9.37 3.52 -2.72
N TYR A 162 8.94 2.29 -2.96
CA TYR A 162 8.71 1.78 -4.30
C TYR A 162 7.52 0.83 -4.31
N SER A 163 7.09 0.53 -5.53
CA SER A 163 5.90 -0.28 -5.74
C SER A 163 6.00 -1.20 -6.93
N MET A 164 5.24 -2.29 -6.86
CA MET A 164 4.79 -3.05 -8.00
C MET A 164 3.40 -2.51 -8.36
N THR A 165 3.36 -1.62 -9.34
CA THR A 165 2.21 -0.74 -9.59
C THR A 165 1.03 -1.44 -10.29
N ASN A 166 1.31 -2.54 -10.98
CA ASN A 166 0.32 -3.26 -11.78
C ASN A 166 0.55 -4.77 -11.67
N LEU A 167 -0.19 -5.37 -10.74
CA LEU A 167 -0.23 -6.81 -10.53
C LEU A 167 -1.53 -7.35 -11.11
N SER A 168 -1.47 -8.28 -12.06
CA SER A 168 -2.66 -9.06 -12.44
C SER A 168 -3.00 -10.01 -11.32
N VAL A 169 -4.28 -10.13 -10.97
CA VAL A 169 -4.73 -10.97 -9.85
C VAL A 169 -5.65 -12.07 -10.36
N GLU A 170 -5.42 -13.28 -9.88
CA GLU A 170 -6.34 -14.42 -9.98
C GLU A 170 -6.32 -15.20 -8.68
N GLY A 171 -7.41 -15.88 -8.35
CA GLY A 171 -7.45 -16.77 -7.19
C GLY A 171 -8.84 -17.01 -6.67
N MET A 172 -8.89 -17.33 -5.38
CA MET A 172 -10.13 -17.65 -4.69
C MET A 172 -10.29 -16.75 -3.48
N PHE A 173 -11.53 -16.37 -3.20
CA PHE A 173 -11.87 -15.84 -1.89
C PHE A 173 -13.12 -16.52 -1.34
N ILE A 174 -13.21 -16.58 -0.02
CA ILE A 174 -14.33 -17.08 0.73
C ILE A 174 -14.92 -15.88 1.47
N LEU A 175 -16.22 -15.67 1.35
CA LEU A 175 -16.98 -14.69 2.13
C LEU A 175 -18.31 -15.32 2.52
N ASP A 176 -18.63 -15.28 3.80
CA ASP A 176 -19.81 -15.92 4.40
C ASP A 176 -19.90 -17.42 4.04
N GLY A 177 -18.76 -18.11 4.06
CA GLY A 177 -18.64 -19.54 3.74
C GLY A 177 -18.79 -19.90 2.25
N LYS A 178 -18.99 -18.91 1.37
CA LYS A 178 -19.09 -19.12 -0.08
C LYS A 178 -17.76 -18.83 -0.76
N THR A 179 -17.21 -19.86 -1.37
CA THR A 179 -16.01 -19.78 -2.21
C THR A 179 -16.37 -19.20 -3.59
N ARG A 180 -15.57 -18.25 -4.06
CA ARG A 180 -15.71 -17.59 -5.38
C ARG A 180 -14.36 -17.50 -6.05
N ALA A 181 -14.32 -17.82 -7.35
CA ALA A 181 -13.18 -17.52 -8.20
C ALA A 181 -13.20 -16.03 -8.56
N VAL A 182 -12.03 -15.41 -8.55
CA VAL A 182 -11.89 -13.97 -8.82
C VAL A 182 -10.71 -13.68 -9.71
N LYS A 183 -10.83 -12.57 -10.43
CA LYS A 183 -9.75 -11.91 -11.14
C LYS A 183 -9.74 -10.43 -10.85
N GLY A 184 -8.63 -9.76 -11.07
CA GLY A 184 -8.58 -8.32 -10.88
C GLY A 184 -7.20 -7.71 -11.05
N LYS A 185 -6.96 -6.59 -10.37
CA LYS A 185 -5.65 -5.95 -10.31
C LYS A 185 -5.31 -5.57 -8.89
N ALA A 186 -4.03 -5.69 -8.56
CA ALA A 186 -3.45 -5.26 -7.30
C ALA A 186 -2.29 -4.29 -7.52
N TRP A 187 -1.92 -3.64 -6.44
CA TRP A 187 -0.82 -2.73 -6.28
C TRP A 187 -0.13 -3.14 -4.99
N PHE A 188 1.19 -3.26 -5.00
CA PHE A 188 1.97 -3.57 -3.82
C PHE A 188 3.01 -2.50 -3.56
N ASP A 189 3.14 -2.12 -2.29
CA ASP A 189 3.98 -1.08 -1.75
C ASP A 189 4.96 -1.63 -0.74
N ARG A 190 6.20 -1.18 -0.88
CA ARG A 190 7.23 -1.33 0.14
C ARG A 190 7.71 0.06 0.53
N GLN A 191 7.43 0.46 1.77
CA GLN A 191 7.83 1.76 2.28
C GLN A 191 8.41 1.67 3.68
N GLY A 192 9.51 2.38 3.92
CA GLY A 192 10.13 2.41 5.24
C GLY A 192 11.01 3.62 5.44
N GLY A 193 11.10 4.10 6.68
CA GLY A 193 11.98 5.22 7.01
C GLY A 193 11.53 6.00 8.23
N THR A 194 12.26 7.08 8.48
CA THR A 194 12.03 7.87 9.68
C THR A 194 10.81 8.76 9.47
N CYS A 195 9.75 8.48 10.21
CA CYS A 195 8.55 9.28 10.23
C CYS A 195 8.00 9.36 11.65
N ARG A 196 7.77 10.57 12.16
CA ARG A 196 7.06 10.80 13.42
C ARG A 196 5.55 10.64 13.20
N LEU A 197 5.09 9.39 13.07
CA LEU A 197 3.69 9.04 12.78
C LEU A 197 2.64 9.65 13.73
N THR A 198 3.04 10.04 14.95
CA THR A 198 2.14 10.70 15.91
C THR A 198 2.04 12.22 15.73
N ASN A 199 2.89 12.81 14.88
CA ASN A 199 2.83 14.23 14.57
C ASN A 199 1.77 14.46 13.48
N PRO A 200 0.74 15.30 13.72
CA PRO A 200 -0.32 15.53 12.73
C PRO A 200 0.15 16.11 11.39
N LEU A 201 1.32 16.73 11.32
CA LEU A 201 1.94 17.18 10.06
C LEU A 201 2.24 16.00 9.11
N THR A 202 2.39 14.80 9.67
CA THR A 202 2.61 13.57 8.92
C THR A 202 1.31 12.93 8.45
N ASN A 203 0.13 13.50 8.72
CA ASN A 203 -1.12 12.95 8.19
C ASN A 203 -1.19 13.17 6.67
N TRP A 204 -1.50 12.12 5.93
CA TRP A 204 -1.51 12.14 4.47
C TRP A 204 -2.84 11.70 3.85
N GLU A 205 -3.04 12.11 2.61
CA GLU A 205 -3.96 11.50 1.64
C GLU A 205 -3.09 10.72 0.64
N TRP A 206 -3.46 9.46 0.36
CA TRP A 206 -2.68 8.59 -0.53
C TRP A 206 -3.57 7.97 -1.60
N PHE A 207 -3.06 7.93 -2.84
CA PHE A 207 -3.76 7.36 -3.98
C PHE A 207 -2.83 6.47 -4.81
N SER A 208 -3.34 5.31 -5.20
CA SER A 208 -2.79 4.46 -6.28
C SER A 208 -3.84 4.30 -7.39
N LEU A 209 -3.82 5.23 -8.34
CA LEU A 209 -4.73 5.23 -9.49
C LEU A 209 -4.17 4.28 -10.55
N ARG A 210 -5.01 3.36 -11.01
CA ARG A 210 -4.68 2.38 -12.06
C ARG A 210 -5.65 2.58 -13.22
N PHE A 211 -5.15 3.05 -14.35
CA PHE A 211 -5.96 3.32 -15.53
C PHE A 211 -6.14 2.07 -16.39
N PHE A 212 -7.16 2.07 -17.25
CA PHE A 212 -7.51 0.90 -18.07
C PHE A 212 -6.51 0.61 -19.19
N ASP A 213 -5.81 1.63 -19.68
CA ASP A 213 -4.72 1.51 -20.65
C ASP A 213 -3.41 1.04 -20.03
N GLY A 214 -3.41 0.76 -18.72
CA GLY A 214 -2.25 0.31 -17.99
C GLY A 214 -1.29 1.43 -17.66
N GLU A 215 -1.68 2.70 -17.70
CA GLU A 215 -0.93 3.75 -16.99
C GLU A 215 -1.34 3.79 -15.52
N GLU A 216 -0.47 4.30 -14.66
CA GLU A 216 -0.75 4.40 -13.23
C GLU A 216 -0.19 5.70 -12.61
N VAL A 217 -0.79 6.11 -11.50
CA VAL A 217 -0.37 7.30 -10.73
C VAL A 217 -0.36 6.96 -9.24
N MET A 218 0.75 7.26 -8.58
CA MET A 218 0.86 7.27 -7.12
C MET A 218 0.94 8.71 -6.63
N LEU A 219 0.11 9.09 -5.64
CA LEU A 219 0.10 10.41 -5.02
C LEU A 219 0.19 10.31 -3.50
N PHE A 220 1.04 11.13 -2.91
CA PHE A 220 1.10 11.44 -1.47
C PHE A 220 0.89 12.93 -1.27
N SER A 221 -0.21 13.33 -0.63
CA SER A 221 -0.45 14.72 -0.22
C SER A 221 -0.47 14.82 1.30
N PHE A 222 0.13 15.88 1.85
CA PHE A 222 0.14 16.20 3.27
C PHE A 222 -0.62 17.51 3.50
N PRO A 223 -1.94 17.45 3.73
CA PRO A 223 -2.80 18.64 3.69
C PRO A 223 -2.43 19.73 4.71
N ARG A 224 -1.78 19.36 5.82
CA ARG A 224 -1.38 20.32 6.86
C ARG A 224 -0.18 21.18 6.50
N THR A 225 0.66 20.72 5.58
CA THR A 225 1.84 21.46 5.13
C THR A 225 1.75 21.87 3.67
N GLY A 226 0.77 21.35 2.94
CA GLY A 226 0.61 21.57 1.50
C GLY A 226 1.66 20.83 0.66
N TYR A 227 2.51 20.01 1.28
CA TYR A 227 3.48 19.22 0.53
C TYR A 227 2.80 18.08 -0.20
N ALA A 228 3.18 17.89 -1.46
CA ALA A 228 2.66 16.86 -2.32
C ALA A 228 3.80 16.29 -3.16
N ASP A 229 3.81 14.98 -3.33
CA ASP A 229 4.76 14.27 -4.19
C ASP A 229 4.12 13.00 -4.75
N GLY A 230 4.74 12.42 -5.75
CA GLY A 230 4.10 11.34 -6.48
C GLY A 230 4.88 10.89 -7.70
N THR A 231 4.26 9.99 -8.46
CA THR A 231 4.87 9.39 -9.63
C THR A 231 3.81 9.04 -10.63
N TYR A 232 4.06 9.40 -11.89
CA TYR A 232 3.28 8.94 -13.02
C TYR A 232 4.07 7.86 -13.76
N VAL A 233 3.41 6.73 -14.02
CA VAL A 233 3.98 5.53 -14.62
C VAL A 233 3.22 5.23 -15.92
N ARG A 234 3.96 5.16 -17.02
CA ARG A 234 3.40 4.86 -18.34
C ARG A 234 3.20 3.36 -18.54
N ALA A 235 2.40 3.01 -19.54
CA ALA A 235 2.11 1.63 -19.90
C ALA A 235 3.36 0.79 -20.21
N ASP A 236 4.43 1.42 -20.73
CA ASP A 236 5.72 0.78 -21.02
C ASP A 236 6.63 0.58 -19.79
N GLY A 237 6.22 1.09 -18.62
CA GLY A 237 6.99 1.02 -17.37
C GLY A 237 7.96 2.19 -17.17
N THR A 238 8.09 3.12 -18.13
CA THR A 238 8.79 4.38 -17.88
C THR A 238 8.00 5.24 -16.89
N TYR A 239 8.69 5.99 -16.04
CA TYR A 239 8.02 6.80 -15.02
C TYR A 239 8.74 8.13 -14.82
N ARG A 240 8.00 9.09 -14.24
CA ARG A 240 8.52 10.40 -13.85
C ARG A 240 7.91 10.84 -12.53
N ARG A 241 8.66 11.65 -11.78
CA ARG A 241 8.13 12.36 -10.61
C ARG A 241 6.93 13.23 -11.02
N LEU A 242 5.94 13.26 -10.15
CA LEU A 242 4.73 14.08 -10.30
C LEU A 242 4.48 14.79 -8.98
N ASN A 243 4.84 16.05 -8.89
CA ASN A 243 4.68 16.89 -7.70
C ASN A 243 3.94 18.22 -8.00
N ASP A 244 3.54 18.42 -9.26
CA ASP A 244 2.66 19.51 -9.68
C ASP A 244 1.26 18.95 -9.92
N TYR A 245 0.54 18.76 -8.81
CA TYR A 245 -0.84 18.27 -8.83
C TYR A 245 -1.63 18.83 -7.65
N GLY A 246 -2.96 18.85 -7.79
CA GLY A 246 -3.87 19.32 -6.76
C GLY A 246 -4.80 18.22 -6.27
N ILE A 247 -5.05 18.18 -4.96
CA ILE A 247 -6.06 17.30 -4.35
C ILE A 247 -6.99 18.16 -3.50
N GLU A 248 -8.27 18.14 -3.84
CA GLU A 248 -9.32 18.91 -3.16
C GLU A 248 -10.37 17.95 -2.61
N PRO A 249 -10.52 17.81 -1.29
CA PRO A 249 -11.61 17.07 -0.68
C PRO A 249 -12.96 17.69 -1.07
N LEU A 250 -13.90 16.86 -1.53
CA LEU A 250 -15.24 17.29 -1.95
C LEU A 250 -16.30 17.12 -0.85
N GLY A 251 -15.94 16.38 0.19
CA GLY A 251 -16.81 16.06 1.31
C GLY A 251 -15.99 15.54 2.47
N PHE A 252 -16.65 15.37 3.62
CA PHE A 252 -16.02 14.83 4.82
C PHE A 252 -16.97 13.93 5.57
N PHE A 253 -16.42 12.89 6.17
CA PHE A 253 -17.08 12.03 7.15
C PHE A 253 -16.48 12.32 8.53
N THR A 254 -17.33 12.48 9.55
CA THR A 254 -16.89 12.63 10.94
C THR A 254 -17.30 11.39 11.70
N GLU A 255 -16.32 10.69 12.27
CA GLU A 255 -16.55 9.49 13.05
C GLU A 255 -17.19 9.85 14.41
N PRO A 256 -18.46 9.46 14.69
CA PRO A 256 -19.18 9.90 15.88
C PRO A 256 -18.49 9.57 17.21
N GLY A 257 -17.79 8.44 17.31
CA GLY A 257 -17.15 8.00 18.55
C GLY A 257 -15.86 8.73 18.91
N THR A 258 -15.18 9.34 17.93
CA THR A 258 -13.86 9.96 18.13
C THR A 258 -13.82 11.44 17.76
N GLY A 259 -14.78 11.91 16.95
CA GLY A 259 -14.75 13.24 16.36
C GLY A 259 -13.71 13.41 15.25
N TYR A 260 -12.97 12.36 14.88
CA TYR A 260 -12.03 12.43 13.75
C TYR A 260 -12.78 12.68 12.45
N ARG A 261 -12.23 13.58 11.64
CA ARG A 261 -12.80 14.00 10.36
C ARG A 261 -11.90 13.53 9.23
N PHE A 262 -12.49 12.77 8.31
CA PHE A 262 -11.81 12.18 7.15
C PHE A 262 -12.40 12.77 5.88
N SER A 263 -11.56 13.01 4.87
CA SER A 263 -12.00 13.39 3.54
C SER A 263 -12.86 12.27 2.94
N ASN A 264 -13.93 12.64 2.23
CA ASN A 264 -14.87 11.73 1.60
C ASN A 264 -15.14 12.19 0.17
N GLY A 265 -14.40 11.63 -0.77
CA GLY A 265 -14.41 12.06 -2.17
C GLY A 265 -13.44 13.21 -2.44
N TRP A 266 -12.85 13.22 -3.62
CA TRP A 266 -11.80 14.15 -4.00
C TRP A 266 -11.91 14.56 -5.47
N ARG A 267 -11.54 15.80 -5.75
CA ARG A 267 -11.15 16.23 -7.08
C ARG A 267 -9.62 16.24 -7.15
N VAL A 268 -9.09 15.52 -8.12
CA VAL A 268 -7.65 15.36 -8.33
C VAL A 268 -7.29 15.99 -9.66
N ARG A 269 -6.36 16.94 -9.67
CA ARG A 269 -5.89 17.60 -10.89
C ARG A 269 -4.44 17.23 -11.17
N LEU A 270 -4.17 16.62 -12.32
CA LEU A 270 -2.86 16.10 -12.68
C LEU A 270 -2.30 16.84 -13.90
N ALA A 271 -1.55 17.91 -13.68
CA ALA A 271 -1.01 18.72 -14.77
C ALA A 271 -0.09 17.89 -15.69
N GLY A 272 -0.38 17.91 -16.99
CA GLY A 272 0.43 17.18 -17.99
C GLY A 272 0.39 15.65 -17.85
N VAL A 273 -0.67 15.10 -17.24
CA VAL A 273 -0.93 13.66 -17.16
C VAL A 273 -2.34 13.40 -17.68
N ARG A 274 -2.46 12.70 -18.82
CA ARG A 274 -3.74 12.25 -19.41
C ARG A 274 -4.85 13.31 -19.35
N GLU A 275 -5.98 12.99 -18.73
CA GLU A 275 -7.03 13.95 -18.39
C GLU A 275 -6.57 14.83 -17.22
N GLU A 276 -6.69 16.15 -17.35
CA GLU A 276 -6.17 17.06 -16.33
C GLU A 276 -6.94 17.00 -15.00
N GLU A 277 -8.17 16.47 -14.98
CA GLU A 277 -9.01 16.40 -13.79
C GLU A 277 -9.75 15.05 -13.65
N TYR A 278 -9.71 14.49 -12.44
CA TYR A 278 -10.40 13.28 -12.04
C TYR A 278 -11.26 13.51 -10.81
N LEU A 279 -12.41 12.83 -10.75
CA LEU A 279 -13.23 12.74 -9.54
C LEU A 279 -13.04 11.34 -8.93
N VAL A 280 -12.43 11.30 -7.74
CA VAL A 280 -12.30 10.08 -6.95
C VAL A 280 -13.46 10.03 -5.97
N ARG A 281 -14.26 8.97 -6.05
CA ARG A 281 -15.44 8.78 -5.19
C ARG A 281 -15.31 7.45 -4.46
N PRO A 282 -15.51 7.41 -3.14
CA PRO A 282 -15.71 6.16 -2.43
C PRO A 282 -16.89 5.41 -3.05
N ALA A 283 -16.75 4.10 -3.16
CA ALA A 283 -17.73 3.26 -3.83
C ALA A 283 -18.93 2.89 -2.93
N THR A 284 -19.03 3.49 -1.74
CA THR A 284 -20.06 3.28 -0.72
C THR A 284 -20.63 4.60 -0.24
#